data_AF-C7ZCN4-F1
#
_entry.id   AF-C7ZCN4-F1
#
_cell.length_a   1.000
_cell.length_b   1.000
_cell.length_c   1.000
_cell.angle_alpha   90.00
_cell.angle_beta   90.00
_cell.angle_gamma   90.00
#
_symmetry.space_group_name_H-M   'P 1'
#
loop_
_entity.id
_entity.type
_entity.pdbx_description
1 polymer ?
#
loop_
_entity_poly.entity_id
_entity_poly.type
_entity_poly.pdbx_seq_one_letter_code
_entity_poly.pdbx_strand_id
1 'polypeptide(L)' 'ACLACQKRKSKCDGQRPSCCQCQKRGIQCVYQQRRFRGPGKRCKAISPLIEQD' A
#
# COMPACT_ATOMS: atom_id res chain seq x y z
N ALA A 1 3.07 -8.23 4.88
CA ALA A 1 3.02 -7.16 5.89
C ALA A 1 2.26 -5.95 5.34
N CYS A 2 1.43 -5.28 6.14
CA CYS A 2 0.78 -4.02 5.76
C CYS A 2 1.81 -2.87 5.63
N LEU A 3 1.42 -1.75 5.01
CA LEU A 3 2.29 -0.59 4.78
C LEU A 3 2.88 -0.02 6.06
N ALA A 4 2.10 0.05 7.14
CA ALA A 4 2.56 0.56 8.42
C ALA A 4 3.67 -0.32 9.03
N CYS A 5 3.51 -1.65 8.97
CA CYS A 5 4.53 -2.59 9.42
C CYS A 5 5.77 -2.58 8.51
N GLN A 6 5.59 -2.45 7.18
CA GLN A 6 6.72 -2.30 6.25
C GLN A 6 7.54 -1.05 6.56
N LYS A 7 6.88 0.12 6.74
CA LYS A 7 7.54 1.40 7.05
C LYS A 7 8.29 1.34 8.37
N ARG A 8 7.73 0.64 9.37
CA ARG A 8 8.35 0.47 10.70
C ARG A 8 9.29 -0.73 10.80
N LYS A 9 9.47 -1.50 9.72
CA LYS A 9 10.23 -2.75 9.68
C LYS A 9 9.85 -3.75 10.80
N SER A 10 8.57 -3.74 11.21
CA SER A 10 8.07 -4.62 12.27
C SER A 10 7.42 -5.88 11.70
N LYS A 11 7.39 -6.96 12.49
CA LYS A 11 6.62 -8.16 12.15
C LYS A 11 5.14 -7.81 12.04
N CYS A 12 4.52 -8.22 10.94
CA CYS A 12 3.09 -8.05 10.69
C CYS A 12 2.41 -9.41 10.79
N ASP A 13 1.38 -9.48 11.63
CA ASP A 13 0.56 -10.68 11.87
C ASP A 13 -0.44 -10.98 10.73
N GLY A 14 -0.66 -10.02 9.81
CA GLY A 14 -1.47 -10.26 8.62
C GLY A 14 -2.98 -10.32 8.84
N GLN A 15 -3.47 -10.09 10.07
CA GLN A 15 -4.91 -10.09 10.36
C GLN A 15 -5.66 -9.01 9.55
N ARG A 16 -6.92 -9.29 9.22
CA ARG A 16 -7.82 -8.40 8.48
C ARG A 16 -9.11 -8.18 9.29
N PRO A 17 -9.69 -6.96 9.30
CA PRO A 17 -9.36 -5.80 8.45
C PRO A 17 -8.09 -5.02 8.86
N SER A 18 -7.61 -5.18 10.10
CA SER A 18 -6.40 -4.54 10.63
C SER A 18 -5.52 -5.56 11.34
N CYS A 19 -4.20 -5.42 11.23
CA CYS A 19 -3.26 -6.27 11.95
C CYS A 19 -3.18 -5.87 13.43
N CYS A 20 -2.87 -6.81 14.33
CA CYS A 20 -2.79 -6.56 15.78
C CYS A 20 -1.94 -5.34 16.14
N GLN A 21 -0.80 -5.17 15.47
CA GLN A 21 0.09 -4.04 15.73
C GLN A 21 -0.47 -2.68 15.28
N CYS A 22 -1.31 -2.66 14.23
CA CYS A 22 -1.97 -1.45 13.80
C CYS A 22 -3.18 -1.12 14.69
N GLN A 23 -3.94 -2.15 15.10
CA GLN A 23 -5.08 -2.01 16.01
C GLN A 23 -4.64 -1.48 17.38
N LYS A 24 -3.60 -2.07 18.00
CA LYS A 24 -3.05 -1.61 19.29
C LYS A 24 -2.58 -0.15 19.27
N ARG A 25 -2.14 0.32 18.11
CA ARG A 25 -1.63 1.68 17.92
C ARG A 25 -2.69 2.66 17.44
N GLY A 26 -3.91 2.19 17.14
CA GLY A 26 -4.99 3.02 16.60
C GLY A 26 -4.64 3.68 15.26
N ILE A 27 -3.81 3.03 14.42
CA ILE A 27 -3.40 3.59 13.12
C ILE A 27 -4.03 2.85 11.94
N GLN A 28 -4.06 3.52 10.80
CA GLN A 28 -4.56 2.95 9.56
C GLN A 28 -3.73 1.73 9.09
N CYS A 29 -4.41 0.60 8.92
CA CYS A 29 -3.80 -0.63 8.41
C CYS A 29 -4.13 -0.80 6.93
N VAL A 30 -3.20 -0.39 6.07
CA VAL A 30 -3.37 -0.51 4.61
C VAL A 30 -2.51 -1.63 4.08
N TYR A 31 -3.11 -2.55 3.34
CA TYR A 31 -2.38 -3.55 2.56
C TYR A 31 -2.42 -3.12 1.09
N GLN A 32 -1.31 -2.62 0.58
CA GLN A 32 -1.20 -2.28 -0.84
C GLN A 32 -1.08 -3.56 -1.66
N GLN A 33 -1.73 -3.58 -2.83
CA GLN A 33 -1.46 -4.64 -3.80
C GLN A 33 0.01 -4.59 -4.22
N ARG A 34 0.62 -5.77 -4.40
CA ARG A 34 2.00 -5.83 -4.89
C ARG A 34 2.04 -5.12 -6.23
N ARG A 35 2.77 -4.00 -6.31
CA ARG A 35 3.10 -3.43 -7.61
C ARG A 35 3.88 -4.49 -8.35
N PHE A 36 3.39 -4.89 -9.52
CA PHE A 36 4.22 -5.64 -10.45
C PHE A 36 5.48 -4.82 -10.64
N ARG A 37 6.62 -5.34 -10.18
CA ARG A 37 7.92 -4.82 -10.59
C ARG A 37 8.05 -5.24 -12.05
N GLY A 38 7.39 -4.48 -12.93
CA GLY A 38 7.48 -4.70 -14.37
C GLY A 38 8.94 -4.62 -14.82
N PRO A 39 9.29 -5.20 -15.98
CA PRO A 39 10.65 -5.16 -16.50
C PRO A 39 11.05 -3.69 -16.64
N GLY A 40 12.00 -3.26 -15.82
CA GLY A 40 12.22 -1.85 -15.49
C GLY A 40 12.37 -0.98 -16.74
N LYS A 41 11.32 -0.23 -17.09
CA LYS A 41 11.37 0.81 -18.11
C LYS A 41 10.43 1.95 -17.72
N ARG A 42 10.95 3.16 -17.85
CA ARG A 42 10.29 4.45 -17.60
C ARG A 42 9.07 4.60 -18.51
N CYS A 43 7.94 4.01 -18.12
CA CYS A 43 6.66 4.27 -18.75
C CYS A 43 5.78 4.98 -17.72
N LYS A 44 5.76 6.31 -17.82
CA LYS A 44 4.74 7.14 -17.18
C LYS A 44 3.39 6.67 -17.70
N ALA A 45 2.52 6.19 -16.82
CA ALA A 45 1.14 5.93 -17.15
C ALA A 45 0.28 6.32 -15.95
N ILE A 46 -0.23 7.55 -15.98
CA ILE A 46 -1.67 7.84 -15.94
C ILE A 46 -1.83 9.12 -16.80
N SER A 47 -2.40 8.99 -18.00
CA SER A 47 -2.79 10.12 -18.86
C SER A 47 -4.15 10.69 -18.40
N PRO A 48 -4.49 11.93 -18.79
CA PRO A 48 -5.31 12.87 -18.05
C PRO A 48 -6.81 12.55 -18.10
N LEU A 49 -7.48 12.87 -17.00
CA LEU A 49 -8.92 13.16 -16.95
C LEU A 49 -8.95 14.68 -16.70
N ILE A 50 -9.60 15.57 -17.46
CA ILE A 50 -10.93 15.55 -18.09
C ILE A 50 -10.95 16.62 -19.21
N GLU A 51 -11.63 16.34 -20.32
CA GLU A 51 -11.99 17.26 -21.42
C GLU A 51 -13.51 17.57 -21.32
N GLN A 52 -13.94 18.85 -21.37
CA GLN A 52 -15.32 19.44 -21.46
C GLN A 52 -15.23 20.91 -20.94
N ASP A 53 -15.53 22.03 -21.61
CA ASP A 53 -16.42 22.47 -22.72
C ASP A 53 -15.68 23.46 -23.64
#